data_AF-A0A9E2LGU6-F1
#
_entry.id   AF-A0A9E2LGU6-F1
#
_cell.length_a   1.000
_cell.length_b   1.000
_cell.length_c   1.000
_cell.angle_alpha   90.00
_cell.angle_beta   90.00
_cell.angle_gamma   90.00
#
_symmetry.space_group_name_H-M   'P 1'
#
loop_
_entity.id
_entity.type
_entity.pdbx_description
1 polymer ?
#
loop_
_entity_poly.entity_id
_entity_poly.type
_entity_poly.pdbx_seq_one_letter_code
_entity_poly.pdbx_strand_id
1 'polypeptide(L)'
;MKSTLQFTLMISFVFLFVVAGCDDESKSNTNNVNNLNNLNNTNNVNNAVCGNGILETGEACDLDAFPEGTNCLSLGFTGGTISCAGDCTLDTTTCEGCVDACIYDESHCNIDGNAYDYCDLDTETGCTAWYTATCPEAFPMCEEPMGYANCYPTECVDECGEGEAMSDYVVGLGTAHTREGAIGPMANRLLEIEAELGGRAKFLGKDALKVRWSEK
;
A
#
# COMPACT_ATOMS: atom_id res chain seq x y z
N MET A 1 -51.01 -78.89 3.65
CA MET A 1 -50.31 -80.07 3.13
C MET A 1 -49.03 -80.26 3.92
N LYS A 2 -48.96 -81.34 4.71
CA LYS A 2 -47.78 -81.79 5.45
C LYS A 2 -46.86 -82.56 4.49
N SER A 3 -45.56 -82.33 4.56
CA SER A 3 -44.55 -83.30 4.15
C SER A 3 -43.41 -83.27 5.17
N THR A 4 -43.51 -84.19 6.12
CA THR A 4 -42.51 -84.59 7.12
C THR A 4 -41.54 -85.62 6.53
N LEU A 5 -40.25 -85.52 6.84
CA LEU A 5 -39.22 -86.59 7.00
C LEU A 5 -37.84 -85.90 6.95
N GLN A 6 -36.82 -86.14 7.77
CA GLN A 6 -36.47 -87.16 8.75
C GLN A 6 -35.17 -86.63 9.42
N PHE A 7 -35.17 -86.31 10.71
CA PHE A 7 -34.63 -87.12 11.81
C PHE A 7 -33.13 -87.45 11.79
N THR A 8 -32.47 -87.13 12.93
CA THR A 8 -31.16 -87.63 13.44
C THR A 8 -29.91 -87.06 12.74
N LEU A 9 -28.92 -86.45 13.40
CA LEU A 9 -28.12 -87.03 14.49
C LEU A 9 -27.14 -85.97 15.09
N MET A 10 -27.24 -85.77 16.41
CA MET A 10 -26.16 -85.57 17.42
C MET A 10 -25.26 -84.32 17.42
N ILE A 11 -25.41 -83.45 18.44
CA ILE A 11 -24.72 -83.43 19.77
C ILE A 11 -23.26 -82.97 19.67
N SER A 12 -22.98 -81.78 20.22
CA SER A 12 -22.15 -81.56 21.42
C SER A 12 -21.85 -80.07 21.53
N PHE A 13 -22.32 -79.37 22.57
CA PHE A 13 -21.45 -79.05 23.71
C PHE A 13 -20.14 -78.37 23.29
N VAL A 14 -20.02 -77.06 23.55
CA VAL A 14 -19.11 -76.52 24.58
C VAL A 14 -19.03 -75.00 24.40
N PHE A 15 -19.42 -74.31 25.46
CA PHE A 15 -18.96 -72.97 25.80
C PHE A 15 -17.45 -72.84 25.54
N LEU A 16 -17.05 -72.03 24.57
CA LEU A 16 -15.73 -71.41 24.63
C LEU A 16 -15.88 -69.93 24.32
N PHE A 17 -15.88 -69.15 25.40
CA PHE A 17 -15.51 -67.75 25.38
C PHE A 17 -14.20 -67.61 24.61
N VAL A 18 -14.26 -67.01 23.42
CA VAL A 18 -13.13 -66.27 22.88
C VAL A 18 -13.70 -64.94 22.43
N VAL A 19 -13.76 -64.01 23.39
CA VAL A 19 -13.86 -62.59 23.10
C VAL A 19 -12.54 -62.22 22.44
N ALA A 20 -12.50 -62.31 21.11
CA ALA A 20 -11.49 -61.68 20.28
C ALA A 20 -12.23 -60.76 19.30
N GLY A 21 -13.03 -59.85 19.86
CA GLY A 21 -13.32 -58.59 19.20
C GLY A 21 -12.21 -57.65 19.62
N CYS A 22 -11.32 -57.33 18.70
CA CYS A 22 -10.27 -56.35 18.90
C CYS A 22 -10.91 -55.04 19.38
N ASP A 23 -10.51 -54.59 20.57
CA ASP A 23 -10.61 -53.18 20.93
C ASP A 23 -9.92 -52.39 19.82
N ASP A 24 -10.70 -51.72 18.97
CA ASP A 24 -10.25 -50.47 18.36
C ASP A 24 -10.29 -49.40 19.46
N GLU A 25 -9.52 -49.63 20.53
CA GLU A 25 -9.04 -48.51 21.32
C GLU A 25 -8.18 -47.74 20.33
N SER A 26 -8.71 -46.59 19.90
CA SER A 26 -7.92 -45.53 19.35
C SER A 26 -6.81 -45.30 20.37
N LYS A 27 -5.70 -46.02 20.21
CA LYS A 27 -4.41 -45.55 20.65
C LYS A 27 -4.27 -44.29 19.84
N SER A 28 -4.68 -43.20 20.49
CA SER A 28 -4.17 -41.89 20.20
C SER A 28 -2.67 -42.10 20.20
N ASN A 29 -2.14 -42.34 19.01
CA ASN A 29 -0.74 -42.21 18.78
C ASN A 29 -0.54 -40.71 18.85
N THR A 30 -0.41 -40.22 20.08
CA THR A 30 0.30 -39.00 20.38
C THR A 30 1.76 -39.25 20.03
N ASN A 31 2.03 -39.46 18.75
CA ASN A 31 3.19 -38.88 18.09
C ASN A 31 2.92 -37.38 18.06
N ASN A 32 3.05 -36.85 19.27
CA ASN A 32 3.26 -35.48 19.63
C ASN A 32 4.03 -34.74 18.53
N VAL A 33 3.32 -34.01 17.68
CA VAL A 33 3.92 -32.99 16.81
C VAL A 33 3.77 -31.58 17.41
N ASN A 34 3.21 -31.45 18.63
CA ASN A 34 2.82 -30.15 19.19
C ASN A 34 3.09 -29.99 20.70
N ASN A 35 4.10 -30.66 21.28
CA ASN A 35 4.59 -30.33 22.61
C ASN A 35 5.67 -29.27 22.46
N LEU A 36 5.26 -28.01 22.63
CA LEU A 36 6.14 -26.85 22.76
C LEU A 36 7.16 -26.97 23.92
N ASN A 37 7.21 -28.07 24.68
CA ASN A 37 8.13 -28.29 25.80
C ASN A 37 8.99 -29.57 25.69
N ASN A 38 9.37 -30.05 24.50
CA ASN A 38 10.36 -31.16 24.39
C ASN A 38 11.74 -30.67 23.95
N LEU A 39 12.56 -30.22 24.91
CA LEU A 39 13.96 -29.81 24.71
C LEU A 39 14.94 -30.96 24.38
N ASN A 40 14.50 -32.22 24.22
CA ASN A 40 15.41 -33.37 24.07
C ASN A 40 15.00 -34.34 22.92
N ASN A 41 14.51 -33.84 21.79
CA ASN A 41 14.34 -34.68 20.60
C ASN A 41 15.59 -34.65 19.70
N THR A 42 16.43 -35.67 19.82
CA THR A 42 17.68 -35.84 19.05
C THR A 42 17.48 -36.11 17.55
N ASN A 43 16.25 -36.06 17.03
CA ASN A 43 15.92 -36.26 15.62
C ASN A 43 15.29 -35.03 14.94
N ASN A 44 15.33 -33.84 15.57
CA ASN A 44 14.95 -32.58 14.93
C ASN A 44 16.23 -31.84 14.48
N VAL A 45 16.64 -32.05 13.23
CA VAL A 45 17.89 -31.52 12.66
C VAL A 45 17.84 -30.04 12.30
N ASN A 46 16.81 -29.30 12.72
CA ASN A 46 16.61 -27.90 12.36
C ASN A 46 15.66 -27.16 13.32
N ASN A 47 15.78 -27.41 14.62
CA ASN A 47 15.24 -26.52 15.63
C ASN A 47 16.36 -25.64 16.16
N ALA A 48 16.54 -24.46 15.55
CA ALA A 48 17.36 -23.40 16.13
C ALA A 48 16.95 -23.20 17.60
N VAL A 49 17.92 -23.20 18.52
CA VAL A 49 17.72 -23.08 19.96
C VAL A 49 18.34 -21.78 20.42
N CYS A 50 17.51 -20.75 20.44
CA CYS A 50 17.93 -19.43 20.86
C CYS A 50 18.49 -19.38 22.30
N GLY A 51 19.62 -18.69 22.45
CA GLY A 51 20.29 -18.41 23.72
C GLY A 51 21.27 -19.51 24.15
N ASN A 52 21.68 -20.38 23.22
CA ASN A 52 22.63 -21.46 23.48
C ASN A 52 24.09 -21.08 23.12
N GLY A 53 24.31 -19.90 22.53
CA GLY A 53 25.58 -19.36 22.10
C GLY A 53 26.12 -19.91 20.78
N ILE A 54 25.29 -20.65 20.02
CA ILE A 54 25.65 -21.27 18.74
C ILE A 54 24.74 -20.68 17.67
N LEU A 55 25.33 -19.94 16.73
CA LEU A 55 24.56 -19.40 15.60
C LEU A 55 24.09 -20.54 14.68
N GLU A 56 22.79 -20.82 14.70
CA GLU A 56 22.18 -21.89 13.92
C GLU A 56 21.43 -21.36 12.69
N THR A 57 21.19 -22.24 11.72
CA THR A 57 20.47 -21.86 10.51
C THR A 57 19.05 -21.41 10.86
N GLY A 58 18.76 -20.13 10.66
CA GLY A 58 17.47 -19.51 10.95
C GLY A 58 17.51 -18.46 12.05
N GLU A 59 18.63 -18.32 12.76
CA GLU A 59 18.84 -17.27 13.77
C GLU A 59 19.53 -16.06 13.15
N ALA A 60 19.15 -14.86 13.60
CA ALA A 60 19.85 -13.64 13.21
C ALA A 60 21.11 -13.41 14.07
N CYS A 61 21.09 -13.92 15.30
CA CYS A 61 22.17 -13.91 16.29
C CYS A 61 21.85 -14.93 17.40
N ASP A 62 22.83 -15.30 18.21
CA ASP A 62 22.62 -16.01 19.49
C ASP A 62 23.65 -15.54 20.53
N LEU A 63 23.18 -14.82 21.56
CA LEU A 63 24.03 -14.16 22.56
C LEU A 63 25.08 -13.24 21.88
N ASP A 64 26.36 -13.59 21.98
CA ASP A 64 27.47 -12.87 21.35
C ASP A 64 27.87 -13.46 19.99
N ALA A 65 27.16 -14.50 19.51
CA ALA A 65 27.37 -15.11 18.22
C ALA A 65 26.55 -14.38 17.14
N PHE A 66 27.26 -13.80 16.17
CA PHE A 66 26.66 -13.09 15.04
C PHE A 66 27.21 -13.63 13.72
N PRO A 67 26.43 -13.59 12.62
CA PRO A 67 26.95 -13.85 11.28
C PRO A 67 28.10 -12.88 10.96
N GLU A 68 29.10 -13.35 10.21
CA GLU A 68 30.26 -12.52 9.85
C GLU A 68 29.82 -11.20 9.18
N GLY A 69 30.37 -10.08 9.68
CA GLY A 69 30.08 -8.76 9.14
C GLY A 69 28.82 -8.09 9.71
N THR A 70 28.04 -8.77 10.54
CA THR A 70 26.85 -8.19 11.20
C THR A 70 27.28 -7.18 12.25
N ASN A 71 26.97 -5.92 12.03
CA ASN A 71 27.18 -4.82 12.98
C ASN A 71 26.24 -3.65 12.65
N CYS A 72 26.18 -2.64 13.52
CA CYS A 72 25.35 -1.46 13.28
C CYS A 72 25.66 -0.76 11.94
N LEU A 73 26.94 -0.68 11.54
CA LEU A 73 27.32 -0.07 10.25
C LEU A 73 26.78 -0.86 9.06
N SER A 74 26.80 -2.19 9.11
CA SER A 74 26.25 -3.04 8.04
C SER A 74 24.73 -2.93 7.91
N LEU A 75 24.05 -2.49 8.97
CA LEU A 75 22.59 -2.28 9.00
C LEU A 75 22.18 -0.84 8.65
N GLY A 76 23.13 0.03 8.30
CA GLY A 76 22.84 1.42 7.91
C GLY A 76 22.84 2.42 9.07
N PHE A 77 23.38 2.06 10.23
CA PHE A 77 23.63 2.99 11.33
C PHE A 77 25.04 3.59 11.21
N THR A 78 25.28 4.72 11.85
CA THR A 78 26.59 5.40 11.81
C THR A 78 27.58 4.87 12.87
N GLY A 79 27.07 4.17 13.88
CA GLY A 79 27.88 3.65 14.98
C GLY A 79 27.08 2.81 15.96
N GLY A 80 27.59 2.66 17.18
CA GLY A 80 26.98 1.88 18.25
C GLY A 80 27.37 0.40 18.25
N THR A 81 26.71 -0.36 19.12
CA THR A 81 26.95 -1.80 19.31
C THR A 81 25.66 -2.55 19.01
N ILE A 82 25.72 -3.62 18.22
CA ILE A 82 24.56 -4.47 17.97
C ILE A 82 24.46 -5.51 19.08
N SER A 83 23.25 -5.79 19.56
CA SER A 83 23.01 -6.81 20.59
C SER A 83 22.09 -7.90 20.03
N CYS A 84 22.05 -9.05 20.70
CA CYS A 84 21.10 -10.11 20.39
C CYS A 84 19.94 -10.10 21.39
N ALA A 85 18.71 -9.99 20.89
CA ALA A 85 17.52 -10.07 21.72
C ALA A 85 17.27 -11.51 22.21
N GLY A 86 16.46 -11.67 23.26
CA GLY A 86 16.14 -12.98 23.84
C GLY A 86 15.29 -13.90 22.94
N ASP A 87 14.85 -13.40 21.78
CA ASP A 87 14.17 -14.14 20.72
C ASP A 87 15.06 -14.37 19.48
N CYS A 88 16.38 -14.13 19.59
CA CYS A 88 17.38 -14.30 18.53
C CYS A 88 17.15 -13.42 17.30
N THR A 89 16.49 -12.28 17.52
CA THR A 89 16.46 -11.16 16.59
C THR A 89 17.57 -10.16 16.92
N LEU A 90 17.99 -9.40 15.90
CA LEU A 90 18.95 -8.32 16.11
C LEU A 90 18.32 -7.17 16.87
N ASP A 91 18.95 -6.76 17.96
CA ASP A 91 18.59 -5.58 18.73
C ASP A 91 19.48 -4.40 18.30
N THR A 92 18.85 -3.42 17.65
CA THR A 92 19.49 -2.20 17.15
C THR A 92 19.30 -1.00 18.08
N THR A 93 18.70 -1.17 19.27
CA THR A 93 18.43 -0.05 20.19
C THR A 93 19.70 0.65 20.69
N THR A 94 20.83 -0.06 20.70
CA THR A 94 22.16 0.47 21.04
C THR A 94 23.00 0.87 19.82
N CYS A 95 22.43 0.79 18.61
CA CYS A 95 23.04 1.37 17.42
C CYS A 95 22.83 2.89 17.41
N GLU A 96 23.83 3.62 16.91
CA GLU A 96 23.87 5.08 16.96
C GLU A 96 23.75 5.69 15.56
N GLY A 97 22.89 6.71 15.44
CA GLY A 97 22.64 7.46 14.22
C GLY A 97 22.11 6.60 13.07
N CYS A 98 21.73 7.25 11.98
CA CYS A 98 21.22 6.60 10.77
C CYS A 98 21.92 7.19 9.56
N VAL A 99 21.78 6.52 8.42
CA VAL A 99 22.23 7.05 7.14
C VAL A 99 21.03 7.67 6.44
N ASP A 100 21.20 8.90 5.94
CA ASP A 100 20.23 9.58 5.10
C ASP A 100 19.87 8.70 3.89
N ALA A 101 18.60 8.32 3.79
CA ALA A 101 18.11 7.48 2.69
C ALA A 101 17.84 8.29 1.41
N CYS A 102 17.72 9.62 1.55
CA CYS A 102 17.33 10.53 0.48
C CYS A 102 17.81 11.97 0.75
N ILE A 103 17.71 12.83 -0.26
CA ILE A 103 18.06 14.26 -0.11
C ILE A 103 16.86 15.00 0.44
N TYR A 104 17.04 15.76 1.53
CA TYR A 104 15.98 16.58 2.14
C TYR A 104 15.24 17.44 1.10
N ASP A 105 13.91 17.48 1.18
CA ASP A 105 12.98 18.15 0.25
C ASP A 105 12.93 17.58 -1.19
N GLU A 106 13.61 16.48 -1.48
CA GLU A 106 13.45 15.79 -2.76
C GLU A 106 12.07 15.11 -2.85
N SER A 107 11.46 15.11 -4.03
CA SER A 107 10.18 14.43 -4.27
C SER A 107 10.07 13.93 -5.71
N HIS A 108 9.41 12.79 -5.88
CA HIS A 108 9.08 12.22 -7.19
C HIS A 108 7.68 11.61 -7.20
N CYS A 109 7.07 11.53 -8.37
CA CYS A 109 5.80 10.83 -8.54
C CYS A 109 6.01 9.31 -8.47
N ASN A 110 5.04 8.62 -7.89
CA ASN A 110 5.05 7.16 -7.93
C ASN A 110 4.79 6.64 -9.35
N ILE A 111 5.08 5.35 -9.57
CA ILE A 111 4.87 4.71 -10.88
C ILE A 111 3.39 4.70 -11.33
N ASP A 112 2.47 4.73 -10.37
CA ASP A 112 1.02 4.74 -10.64
C ASP A 112 0.50 6.14 -11.00
N GLY A 113 1.30 7.19 -10.83
CA GLY A 113 0.94 8.58 -11.09
C GLY A 113 -0.17 9.13 -10.20
N ASN A 114 -0.46 8.48 -9.06
CA ASN A 114 -1.56 8.84 -8.15
C ASN A 114 -1.08 9.14 -6.72
N ALA A 115 0.22 9.14 -6.49
CA ALA A 115 0.87 9.51 -5.25
C ALA A 115 2.24 10.10 -5.58
N TYR A 116 2.84 10.74 -4.60
CA TYR A 116 4.24 11.15 -4.66
C TYR A 116 4.98 10.63 -3.43
N ASP A 117 6.24 10.29 -3.65
CA ASP A 117 7.19 10.08 -2.58
C ASP A 117 7.89 11.40 -2.29
N TYR A 118 8.11 11.71 -1.03
CA TYR A 118 8.82 12.90 -0.57
C TYR A 118 9.83 12.50 0.51
N CYS A 119 10.95 13.19 0.51
CA CYS A 119 12.02 13.00 1.46
C CYS A 119 11.89 14.04 2.58
N ASP A 120 11.71 13.57 3.82
CA ASP A 120 11.63 14.44 4.99
C ASP A 120 12.43 13.84 6.16
N LEU A 121 12.61 14.63 7.22
CA LEU A 121 13.28 14.23 8.43
C LEU A 121 12.38 13.31 9.27
N ASP A 122 12.84 12.11 9.52
CA ASP A 122 12.22 11.22 10.49
C ASP A 122 12.46 11.76 11.91
N THR A 123 11.38 12.06 12.63
CA THR A 123 11.47 12.59 14.00
C THR A 123 11.91 11.55 15.04
N GLU A 124 11.83 10.25 14.72
CA GLU A 124 12.26 9.16 15.59
C GLU A 124 13.75 8.87 15.42
N THR A 125 14.21 8.80 14.16
CA THR A 125 15.61 8.45 13.86
C THR A 125 16.52 9.68 13.68
N GLY A 126 15.96 10.82 13.27
CA GLY A 126 16.70 12.05 13.03
C GLY A 126 17.44 12.10 11.69
N CYS A 127 17.16 11.17 10.76
CA CYS A 127 17.70 11.18 9.40
C CYS A 127 16.60 11.33 8.36
N THR A 128 17.01 11.61 7.12
CA THR A 128 16.06 11.71 6.03
C THR A 128 15.58 10.34 5.56
N ALA A 129 14.27 10.23 5.35
CA ALA A 129 13.62 9.01 4.88
C ALA A 129 12.56 9.32 3.82
N TRP A 130 12.28 8.35 2.95
CA TRP A 130 11.21 8.43 1.97
C TRP A 130 9.85 8.15 2.61
N TYR A 131 8.90 9.02 2.32
CA TYR A 131 7.50 8.90 2.71
C TYR A 131 6.62 8.97 1.48
N THR A 132 5.48 8.29 1.49
CA THR A 132 4.52 8.34 0.38
C THR A 132 3.26 9.08 0.81
N ALA A 133 2.81 10.03 -0.01
CA ALA A 133 1.53 10.70 0.13
C ALA A 133 0.66 10.43 -1.09
N THR A 134 -0.50 9.82 -0.87
CA THR A 134 -1.50 9.63 -1.93
C THR A 134 -2.10 10.98 -2.33
N CYS A 135 -2.21 11.20 -3.63
CA CYS A 135 -2.86 12.39 -4.13
C CYS A 135 -4.35 12.41 -3.76
N PRO A 136 -4.91 13.56 -3.33
CA PRO A 136 -6.32 13.67 -2.98
C PRO A 136 -7.25 13.34 -4.16
N GLU A 137 -8.48 12.90 -3.89
CA GLU A 137 -9.48 12.63 -4.94
C GLU A 137 -9.76 13.83 -5.85
N ALA A 138 -9.64 15.05 -5.33
CA ALA A 138 -9.80 16.28 -6.12
C ALA A 138 -8.60 16.58 -7.05
N PHE A 139 -7.43 15.98 -6.74
CA PHE A 139 -6.17 16.20 -7.43
C PHE A 139 -5.46 14.86 -7.69
N PRO A 140 -6.09 13.88 -8.36
CA PRO A 140 -5.65 12.49 -8.31
C PRO A 140 -4.42 12.19 -9.18
N MET A 141 -3.89 13.15 -9.94
CA MET A 141 -2.72 12.97 -10.79
C MET A 141 -1.48 13.59 -10.18
N CYS A 142 -0.37 12.86 -10.17
CA CYS A 142 0.93 13.40 -9.81
C CYS A 142 1.71 13.83 -11.06
N GLU A 143 2.27 15.03 -11.07
CA GLU A 143 3.23 15.49 -12.08
C GLU A 143 4.44 16.16 -11.43
N GLU A 144 5.57 16.22 -12.16
CA GLU A 144 6.85 16.79 -11.71
C GLU A 144 7.27 18.05 -12.48
N PRO A 145 6.44 19.11 -12.59
CA PRO A 145 6.87 20.31 -13.27
C PRO A 145 8.05 20.93 -12.52
N MET A 146 9.14 21.19 -13.25
CA MET A 146 10.36 21.77 -12.69
C MET A 146 11.08 20.89 -11.64
N GLY A 147 10.80 19.59 -11.60
CA GLY A 147 11.55 18.60 -10.81
C GLY A 147 11.08 18.43 -9.36
N TYR A 148 9.84 18.83 -9.05
CA TYR A 148 9.20 18.55 -7.76
C TYR A 148 7.82 17.92 -8.00
N ALA A 149 7.50 16.88 -7.24
CA ALA A 149 6.23 16.18 -7.39
C ALA A 149 5.09 16.98 -6.75
N ASN A 150 3.98 17.12 -7.47
CA ASN A 150 2.76 17.77 -6.99
C ASN A 150 1.53 17.07 -7.52
N CYS A 151 0.43 17.18 -6.77
CA CYS A 151 -0.87 16.66 -7.15
C CYS A 151 -1.68 17.69 -7.95
N TYR A 152 -2.25 17.25 -9.07
CA TYR A 152 -3.00 18.00 -10.05
C TYR A 152 -4.37 17.34 -10.28
N PRO A 153 -5.39 18.12 -10.63
CA PRO A 153 -6.68 17.54 -10.99
C PRO A 153 -6.51 16.70 -12.27
N THR A 154 -7.25 15.60 -12.38
CA THR A 154 -7.44 14.87 -13.65
C THR A 154 -7.98 15.77 -14.75
N GLU A 155 -8.61 16.87 -14.34
CA GLU A 155 -9.29 17.82 -15.19
C GLU A 155 -8.59 19.18 -15.11
N CYS A 156 -7.54 19.31 -15.91
CA CYS A 156 -7.39 20.47 -16.78
C CYS A 156 -7.65 20.04 -18.23
N VAL A 157 -8.66 19.19 -18.46
CA VAL A 157 -9.05 18.76 -19.81
C VAL A 157 -10.12 19.68 -20.40
N ASP A 158 -10.82 20.46 -19.57
CA ASP A 158 -11.53 21.67 -19.97
C ASP A 158 -10.96 22.86 -19.16
N GLU A 159 -9.74 23.25 -19.53
CA GLU A 159 -9.26 24.63 -19.55
C GLU A 159 -9.45 25.51 -18.28
N CYS A 160 -8.35 25.87 -17.63
CA CYS A 160 -8.29 27.14 -16.90
C CYS A 160 -8.53 28.30 -17.90
N GLY A 161 -9.78 28.62 -18.17
CA GLY A 161 -10.19 29.81 -18.92
C GLY A 161 -10.42 29.64 -20.42
N GLU A 162 -10.86 28.48 -20.90
CA GLU A 162 -11.43 28.36 -22.24
C GLU A 162 -12.74 27.53 -22.14
N GLY A 163 -13.58 27.58 -23.19
CA GLY A 163 -14.91 26.95 -23.21
C GLY A 163 -16.10 27.89 -22.93
N GLU A 164 -17.30 27.33 -22.81
CA GLU A 164 -18.56 28.09 -22.70
C GLU A 164 -18.59 29.02 -21.47
N ALA A 165 -18.05 28.55 -20.34
CA ALA A 165 -18.01 29.30 -19.09
C ALA A 165 -17.31 30.65 -19.21
N MET A 166 -16.33 30.78 -20.12
CA MET A 166 -15.64 32.05 -20.37
C MET A 166 -16.59 33.13 -20.88
N SER A 167 -17.66 32.74 -21.59
CA SER A 167 -18.72 33.65 -22.05
C SER A 167 -19.47 34.27 -20.86
N ASP A 168 -19.85 33.45 -19.89
CA ASP A 168 -20.53 33.91 -18.67
C ASP A 168 -19.62 34.83 -17.83
N TYR A 169 -18.33 34.50 -17.70
CA TYR A 169 -17.36 35.34 -16.99
C TYR A 169 -17.13 36.69 -17.68
N VAL A 170 -16.92 36.72 -19.00
CA VAL A 170 -16.70 37.94 -19.79
C VAL A 170 -17.90 38.88 -19.71
N VAL A 171 -19.11 38.34 -19.80
CA VAL A 171 -20.35 39.12 -19.67
C VAL A 171 -20.55 39.58 -18.22
N GLY A 172 -20.35 38.70 -17.24
CA GLY A 172 -20.52 39.00 -15.81
C GLY A 172 -19.55 40.08 -15.30
N LEU A 173 -18.31 40.08 -15.79
CA LEU A 173 -17.30 41.10 -15.47
C LEU A 173 -17.45 42.37 -16.32
N GLY A 174 -18.32 42.36 -17.34
CA GLY A 174 -18.52 43.51 -18.23
C GLY A 174 -17.25 43.93 -18.96
N THR A 175 -16.35 42.98 -19.29
CA THR A 175 -15.07 43.29 -19.94
C THR A 175 -15.27 43.88 -21.33
N ALA A 176 -16.44 43.62 -21.95
CA ALA A 176 -16.86 44.04 -23.29
C ALA A 176 -16.02 43.51 -24.46
N HIS A 177 -14.96 42.77 -24.18
CA HIS A 177 -14.12 42.08 -25.16
C HIS A 177 -13.55 40.81 -24.55
N THR A 178 -13.36 39.81 -25.39
CA THR A 178 -12.62 38.58 -25.10
C THR A 178 -11.68 38.30 -26.25
N ARG A 179 -10.54 37.69 -25.97
CA ARG A 179 -9.58 37.25 -26.98
C ARG A 179 -9.73 35.74 -27.10
N GLU A 180 -9.78 35.25 -28.34
CA GLU A 180 -10.13 33.87 -28.67
C GLU A 180 -11.61 33.53 -28.32
N GLY A 181 -12.17 32.47 -28.94
CA GLY A 181 -13.57 32.06 -28.70
C GLY A 181 -14.66 32.67 -29.59
N ALA A 182 -14.31 33.26 -30.74
CA ALA A 182 -15.28 33.82 -31.70
C ALA A 182 -16.07 32.75 -32.50
N ILE A 183 -15.75 31.47 -32.31
CA ILE A 183 -16.41 30.32 -32.95
C ILE A 183 -16.56 29.17 -31.94
N GLY A 184 -17.37 28.17 -32.28
CA GLY A 184 -17.53 26.97 -31.46
C GLY A 184 -18.46 27.17 -30.25
N PRO A 185 -18.37 26.29 -29.24
CA PRO A 185 -19.24 26.28 -28.06
C PRO A 185 -19.30 27.65 -27.35
N MET A 186 -18.14 28.28 -27.14
CA MET A 186 -18.06 29.60 -26.52
C MET A 186 -18.87 30.67 -27.29
N ALA A 187 -18.76 30.70 -28.62
CA ALA A 187 -19.55 31.63 -29.42
C ALA A 187 -21.05 31.33 -29.37
N ASN A 188 -21.43 30.04 -29.33
CA ASN A 188 -22.83 29.64 -29.16
C ASN A 188 -23.37 30.11 -27.80
N ARG A 189 -22.58 29.97 -26.73
CA ARG A 189 -22.97 30.44 -25.39
C ARG A 189 -23.17 31.95 -25.33
N LEU A 190 -22.35 32.74 -26.02
CA LEU A 190 -22.58 34.20 -26.13
C LEU A 190 -23.92 34.54 -26.80
N LEU A 191 -24.35 33.76 -27.81
CA LEU A 191 -25.64 33.94 -28.46
C LEU A 191 -26.81 33.59 -27.52
N GLU A 192 -26.65 32.54 -26.71
CA GLU A 192 -27.64 32.18 -25.69
C GLU A 192 -27.77 33.28 -24.64
N ILE A 193 -26.65 33.80 -24.14
CA ILE A 193 -26.64 34.91 -23.16
C ILE A 193 -27.29 36.17 -23.76
N GLU A 194 -27.03 36.49 -25.03
CA GLU A 194 -27.71 37.60 -25.71
C GLU A 194 -29.23 37.40 -25.75
N ALA A 195 -29.69 36.18 -26.06
CA ALA A 195 -31.12 35.84 -26.06
C ALA A 195 -31.74 35.91 -24.65
N GLU A 196 -31.05 35.44 -23.62
CA GLU A 196 -31.48 35.48 -22.20
C GLU A 196 -31.59 36.92 -21.67
N LEU A 197 -30.63 37.77 -22.03
CA LEU A 197 -30.60 39.17 -21.61
C LEU A 197 -31.60 40.03 -22.41
N GLY A 198 -31.89 39.65 -23.65
CA GLY A 198 -32.79 40.38 -24.55
C GLY A 198 -32.36 41.84 -24.70
N GLY A 199 -33.30 42.77 -24.55
CA GLY A 199 -33.02 44.21 -24.64
C GLY A 199 -32.06 44.78 -23.57
N ARG A 200 -31.62 43.97 -22.60
CA ARG A 200 -30.61 44.36 -21.61
C ARG A 200 -29.18 44.10 -22.10
N ALA A 201 -29.00 43.24 -23.11
CA ALA A 201 -27.70 43.04 -23.74
C ALA A 201 -27.35 44.25 -24.62
N LYS A 202 -26.07 44.62 -24.64
CA LYS A 202 -25.56 45.70 -25.49
C LYS A 202 -24.23 45.30 -26.12
N PHE A 203 -24.21 45.19 -27.44
CA PHE A 203 -22.97 45.09 -28.19
C PHE A 203 -22.31 46.48 -28.30
N LEU A 204 -21.14 46.66 -27.68
CA LEU A 204 -20.44 47.94 -27.64
C LEU A 204 -19.59 48.21 -28.91
N GLY A 205 -19.34 47.21 -29.74
CA GLY A 205 -18.55 47.36 -30.97
C GLY A 205 -17.20 48.04 -30.73
N LYS A 206 -16.86 49.06 -31.54
CA LYS A 206 -15.60 49.80 -31.41
C LYS A 206 -15.43 50.52 -30.07
N ASP A 207 -16.53 50.85 -29.39
CA ASP A 207 -16.48 51.56 -28.11
C ASP A 207 -15.97 50.65 -26.97
N ALA A 208 -16.01 49.32 -27.19
CA ALA A 208 -15.37 48.35 -26.28
C ALA A 208 -13.84 48.44 -26.32
N LEU A 209 -13.27 48.80 -27.47
CA LEU A 209 -11.84 48.90 -27.68
C LEU A 209 -11.39 50.29 -27.19
N LYS A 210 -10.99 50.38 -25.92
CA LYS A 210 -10.50 51.62 -25.26
C LYS A 210 -9.13 52.09 -25.80
N VAL A 211 -8.93 52.04 -27.11
CA VAL A 211 -7.72 52.51 -27.79
C VAL A 211 -7.98 53.92 -28.33
N ARG A 212 -6.99 54.82 -28.18
CA ARG A 212 -7.03 56.14 -28.83
C ARG A 212 -6.74 55.93 -30.31
N TRP A 213 -7.79 55.90 -31.12
CA TRP A 213 -7.65 55.94 -32.57
C TRP A 213 -7.00 57.28 -32.95
N SER A 214 -5.77 57.26 -33.45
CA SER A 214 -5.17 58.45 -34.04
C SER A 214 -5.92 58.74 -35.34
N GLU A 215 -6.62 59.87 -35.41
CA GLU A 215 -7.13 60.38 -36.68
C GLU A 215 -5.94 60.58 -37.62
N LYS A 216 -5.96 59.86 -38.76
CA LYS A 216 -5.02 60.09 -39.87
C LYS A 216 -5.53 61.22 -40.75
#